data_AF-A0AAV8X5U9-F1
#
_entry.id   AF-A0AAV8X5U9-F1
#
_cell.length_a   1.000
_cell.length_b   1.000
_cell.length_c   1.000
_cell.angle_alpha   90.00
_cell.angle_beta   90.00
_cell.angle_gamma   90.00
#
_symmetry.space_group_name_H-M   'P 1'
#
loop_
_entity.id
_entity.type
_entity.pdbx_description
1 polymer ?
#
loop_
_entity_poly.entity_id
_entity_poly.type
_entity_poly.pdbx_seq_one_letter_code
_entity_poly.pdbx_strand_id
1 'polypeptide(L)'
;DYVLTNFDELDVRVHHIPKITDHSVISVNFCKNKAFLGTNIVKAFRNFSTLKMHDINLELINTDFLLNSTDVNILYDNIHMICETVINNISPIQTYSIREDSVPWYDFEVKNKSKQRDVAHQSFINNRNEVNWQIYRNYRNEVQLLEYLNDNDILIANQSGFRTKHSCETALQLTISKWKKAMDRGDYTIAVFLDLKRAFEMID
;
A
#
# COMPACT_ATOMS: atom_id res chain seq x y z
N ASP A 1 24.26 -10.46 -14.68
CA ASP A 1 23.56 -10.67 -13.41
C ASP A 1 24.42 -11.49 -12.46
N TYR A 2 24.39 -11.16 -11.17
CA TYR A 2 25.18 -11.85 -10.14
C TYR A 2 24.30 -12.22 -8.95
N VAL A 3 24.55 -13.39 -8.35
CA VAL A 3 23.95 -13.83 -7.09
C VAL A 3 25.06 -14.10 -6.09
N LEU A 4 24.99 -13.45 -4.94
CA LEU A 4 25.94 -13.61 -3.83
C LEU A 4 25.18 -14.08 -2.59
N THR A 5 25.80 -14.96 -1.81
CA THR A 5 25.23 -15.46 -0.56
C THR A 5 26.31 -15.76 0.47
N ASN A 6 25.95 -15.70 1.75
CA ASN A 6 26.80 -16.10 2.88
C ASN A 6 26.61 -17.57 3.31
N PHE A 7 25.92 -18.40 2.51
CA PHE A 7 25.67 -19.82 2.82
C PHE A 7 26.20 -20.74 1.73
N ASP A 8 26.90 -21.80 2.16
CA ASP A 8 27.48 -22.81 1.26
C ASP A 8 26.44 -23.84 0.79
N GLU A 9 25.30 -23.99 1.50
CA GLU A 9 24.23 -24.97 1.21
C GLU A 9 23.11 -24.40 0.30
N LEU A 10 23.46 -23.64 -0.73
CA LEU A 10 22.52 -23.08 -1.70
C LEU A 10 22.72 -23.73 -3.08
N ASP A 11 21.68 -24.41 -3.58
CA ASP A 11 21.67 -24.90 -4.96
C ASP A 11 21.21 -23.76 -5.89
N VAL A 12 22.19 -23.04 -6.43
CA VAL A 12 22.00 -21.97 -7.42
C VAL A 12 22.18 -22.57 -8.81
N ARG A 13 21.14 -22.48 -9.64
CA ARG A 13 21.20 -22.92 -11.04
C ARG A 13 20.88 -21.79 -11.98
N VAL A 14 21.66 -21.69 -13.05
CA VAL A 14 21.40 -20.78 -14.16
C VAL A 14 20.75 -21.60 -15.27
N HIS A 15 19.49 -21.29 -15.58
CA HIS A 15 18.72 -21.87 -16.65
C HIS A 15 18.78 -20.96 -17.86
N HIS A 16 19.36 -21.45 -18.95
CA HIS A 16 19.42 -20.72 -20.22
C HIS A 16 18.13 -20.86 -21.05
N ILE A 17 17.21 -21.73 -20.62
CA ILE A 17 15.95 -22.09 -21.29
C ILE A 17 14.89 -22.35 -20.20
N PRO A 18 13.63 -21.89 -20.34
CA PRO A 18 13.11 -21.08 -21.45
C PRO A 18 13.65 -19.65 -21.39
N LYS A 19 14.07 -19.16 -22.56
CA LYS A 19 14.67 -17.85 -22.71
C LYS A 19 13.56 -16.83 -22.99
N ILE A 20 13.09 -16.15 -21.95
CA ILE A 20 12.03 -15.11 -22.07
C ILE A 20 12.63 -13.79 -22.57
N THR A 21 13.89 -13.51 -22.22
CA THR A 21 14.68 -12.37 -22.71
C THR A 21 16.13 -12.83 -22.95
N ASP A 22 17.02 -11.94 -23.36
CA ASP A 22 18.46 -12.17 -23.46
C ASP A 22 19.15 -12.55 -22.14
N HIS A 23 18.45 -12.46 -21.00
CA HIS A 23 18.91 -12.90 -19.69
C HIS A 23 18.62 -14.38 -19.41
N SER A 24 19.53 -15.04 -18.68
CA SER A 24 19.31 -16.42 -18.21
C SER A 24 18.53 -16.39 -16.91
N VAL A 25 17.59 -17.34 -16.74
CA VAL A 25 16.78 -17.45 -15.52
C VAL A 25 17.65 -18.04 -14.41
N ILE A 26 17.75 -17.37 -13.26
CA ILE A 26 18.50 -17.88 -12.11
C ILE A 26 17.49 -18.45 -11.10
N SER A 27 17.60 -19.74 -10.80
CA SER A 27 16.83 -20.38 -9.72
C SER A 27 17.70 -20.56 -8.49
N VAL A 28 17.19 -20.14 -7.34
CA VAL A 28 17.83 -20.33 -6.04
C VAL A 28 16.95 -21.26 -5.22
N ASN A 29 17.41 -22.51 -5.02
CA ASN A 29 16.66 -23.50 -4.25
C ASN A 29 17.10 -23.50 -2.79
N PHE A 30 16.15 -23.29 -1.88
CA PHE A 30 16.37 -23.38 -0.45
C PHE A 30 16.11 -24.81 -0.01
N CYS A 31 17.10 -25.47 0.60
CA CYS A 31 16.93 -26.84 1.08
C CYS A 31 16.02 -26.96 2.32
N LYS A 32 15.49 -25.85 2.89
CA LYS A 32 14.55 -25.86 4.02
C LYS A 32 13.43 -24.81 3.86
N ASN A 33 12.21 -25.27 3.59
CA ASN A 33 11.00 -24.47 3.59
C ASN A 33 10.52 -24.20 5.03
N LYS A 34 10.54 -22.94 5.47
CA LYS A 34 9.54 -22.47 6.44
C LYS A 34 8.38 -21.89 5.63
N ALA A 35 7.22 -22.51 5.71
CA ALA A 35 6.01 -22.02 5.04
C ALA A 35 5.65 -20.62 5.58
N PHE A 36 5.57 -19.64 4.69
CA PHE A 36 5.02 -18.33 5.00
C PHE A 36 3.49 -18.41 4.93
N LEU A 37 2.82 -18.54 6.09
CA LEU A 37 1.37 -18.35 6.17
C LEU A 37 1.09 -16.86 6.27
N GLY A 38 0.64 -16.22 5.18
CA GLY A 38 0.04 -14.89 5.29
C GLY A 38 -1.22 -14.96 6.14
N THR A 39 -1.33 -14.13 7.17
CA THR A 39 -2.48 -14.14 8.09
C THR A 39 -3.58 -13.22 7.56
N ASN A 40 -4.82 -13.70 7.50
CA ASN A 40 -5.95 -12.82 7.16
C ASN A 40 -6.27 -11.93 8.37
N ILE A 41 -6.34 -10.61 8.15
CA ILE A 41 -6.75 -9.64 9.17
C ILE A 41 -8.25 -9.38 9.01
N VAL A 42 -9.00 -9.52 10.11
CA VAL A 42 -10.43 -9.15 10.16
C VAL A 42 -10.53 -7.68 10.61
N LYS A 43 -11.20 -6.84 9.82
CA LYS A 43 -11.50 -5.45 10.19
C LYS A 43 -13.00 -5.25 10.36
N ALA A 44 -13.39 -4.43 11.34
CA ALA A 44 -14.76 -4.01 11.59
C ALA A 44 -14.99 -2.58 11.08
N PHE A 45 -16.17 -2.29 10.56
CA PHE A 45 -16.57 -0.96 10.10
C PHE A 45 -18.07 -0.73 10.23
N ARG A 46 -18.51 0.53 10.13
CA ARG A 46 -19.92 0.93 10.00
C ARG A 46 -20.10 1.68 8.69
N ASN A 47 -21.25 1.51 8.05
CA ASN A 47 -21.57 2.21 6.81
C ASN A 47 -22.30 3.52 7.13
N PHE A 48 -21.59 4.64 7.03
CA PHE A 48 -22.14 5.99 7.20
C PHE A 48 -22.36 6.67 5.85
N SER A 49 -23.09 6.02 4.95
CA SER A 49 -23.54 6.67 3.72
C SER A 49 -24.35 7.93 4.05
N THR A 50 -24.39 8.87 3.11
CA THR A 50 -25.07 10.16 3.29
C THR A 50 -26.54 10.00 3.71
N LEU A 51 -27.23 8.99 3.17
CA LEU A 51 -28.60 8.65 3.54
C LEU A 51 -28.69 8.13 4.98
N LYS A 52 -27.83 7.18 5.36
CA LYS A 52 -27.82 6.64 6.73
C LYS A 52 -27.47 7.69 7.78
N MET A 53 -26.57 8.62 7.45
CA MET A 53 -26.25 9.76 8.31
C MET A 53 -27.45 10.71 8.48
N HIS A 54 -28.22 10.92 7.41
CA HIS A 54 -29.45 11.69 7.47
C HIS A 54 -30.48 11.02 8.38
N ASP A 55 -30.68 9.71 8.22
CA ASP A 55 -31.62 8.93 9.04
C ASP A 55 -31.23 8.95 10.52
N ILE A 56 -29.93 8.80 10.84
CA ILE A 56 -29.41 8.90 12.21
C ILE A 56 -29.72 10.28 12.80
N ASN A 57 -29.46 11.36 12.04
CA ASN A 57 -29.73 12.71 12.52
C ASN A 57 -31.22 12.94 12.78
N LEU A 58 -32.09 12.47 11.89
CA LEU A 58 -33.54 12.57 12.08
C LEU A 58 -34.01 11.81 13.32
N GLU A 59 -33.51 10.60 13.54
CA GLU A 59 -33.92 9.78 14.67
C GLU A 59 -33.44 10.37 16.00
N LEU A 60 -32.20 10.87 16.05
CA LEU A 60 -31.68 11.57 17.23
C LEU A 60 -32.44 12.87 17.54
N ILE A 61 -32.84 13.66 16.54
CA ILE A 61 -33.64 14.88 16.74
C ILE A 61 -35.02 14.57 17.33
N ASN A 62 -35.61 13.45 16.92
CA ASN A 62 -36.93 13.03 17.39
C ASN A 62 -36.88 12.26 18.71
N THR A 63 -35.69 11.93 19.22
CA THR A 63 -35.53 11.17 20.47
C THR A 63 -35.55 12.11 21.67
N ASP A 64 -36.29 11.71 22.71
CA ASP A 64 -36.30 12.42 23.98
C ASP A 64 -35.11 11.99 24.84
N PHE A 65 -34.16 12.91 25.03
CA PHE A 65 -33.04 12.69 25.94
C PHE A 65 -33.52 12.98 27.35
N LEU A 66 -33.71 11.92 28.15
CA LEU A 66 -34.14 11.99 29.54
C LEU A 66 -33.08 12.66 30.44
N LEU A 67 -33.00 13.99 30.38
CA LEU A 67 -32.00 14.84 31.05
C LEU A 67 -32.37 15.20 32.51
N ASN A 68 -33.19 14.39 33.17
CA ASN A 68 -33.82 14.72 34.45
C ASN A 68 -32.94 14.45 35.68
N SER A 69 -31.67 14.03 35.48
CA SER A 69 -30.73 13.72 36.56
C SER A 69 -29.80 14.89 36.86
N THR A 70 -29.38 15.03 38.12
CA THR A 70 -28.31 15.96 38.55
C THR A 70 -26.92 15.32 38.50
N ASP A 71 -26.84 13.99 38.33
CA ASP A 71 -25.59 13.25 38.19
C ASP A 71 -25.15 13.22 36.72
N VAL A 72 -23.98 13.79 36.45
CA VAL A 72 -23.37 13.89 35.12
C VAL A 72 -23.11 12.51 34.50
N ASN A 73 -22.74 11.51 35.29
CA ASN A 73 -22.46 10.17 34.78
C ASN A 73 -23.75 9.51 34.27
N ILE A 74 -24.83 9.63 35.05
CA ILE A 74 -26.16 9.10 34.66
C ILE A 74 -26.66 9.80 33.39
N LEU A 75 -26.46 11.12 33.27
CA LEU A 75 -26.80 11.85 32.05
C LEU A 75 -25.99 11.36 30.85
N TYR A 76 -24.67 11.17 31.01
CA TYR A 76 -23.80 10.66 29.96
C TYR A 76 -24.22 9.25 29.51
N ASP A 77 -24.44 8.34 30.44
CA ASP A 77 -24.80 6.96 30.14
C ASP A 77 -26.14 6.88 29.37
N ASN A 78 -27.12 7.70 29.76
CA ASN A 78 -28.40 7.78 29.06
C ASN A 78 -28.24 8.27 27.62
N ILE A 79 -27.50 9.36 27.41
CA ILE A 79 -27.23 9.91 26.07
C ILE A 79 -26.45 8.89 25.24
N HIS A 80 -25.41 8.29 25.82
CA HIS A 80 -24.57 7.31 25.16
C HIS A 80 -25.37 6.09 24.72
N MET A 81 -26.21 5.54 25.60
CA MET A 81 -27.08 4.40 25.31
C MET A 81 -28.07 4.70 24.19
N ILE A 82 -28.71 5.87 24.20
CA ILE A 82 -29.63 6.30 23.14
C ILE A 82 -28.88 6.38 21.81
N CYS A 83 -27.75 7.09 21.78
CA CYS A 83 -26.93 7.23 20.59
C CYS A 83 -26.44 5.89 20.06
N GLU A 84 -25.94 5.00 20.93
CA GLU A 84 -25.52 3.66 20.54
C GLU A 84 -26.68 2.86 19.94
N THR A 85 -27.87 2.94 20.53
CA THR A 85 -29.05 2.21 20.06
C THR A 85 -29.45 2.66 18.65
N VAL A 86 -29.57 3.98 18.44
CA VAL A 86 -29.90 4.56 17.13
C VAL A 86 -28.85 4.20 16.08
N ILE A 87 -27.56 4.35 16.42
CA ILE A 87 -26.46 4.03 15.51
C ILE A 87 -26.43 2.53 15.19
N ASN A 88 -26.66 1.65 16.16
CA ASN A 88 -26.68 0.20 15.95
C ASN A 88 -27.87 -0.27 15.11
N ASN A 89 -29.02 0.39 15.22
CA ASN A 89 -30.20 0.07 14.42
C ASN A 89 -30.01 0.45 12.94
N ILE A 90 -29.48 1.65 12.65
CA ILE A 90 -29.37 2.17 11.27
C ILE A 90 -28.07 1.70 10.59
N SER A 91 -26.98 1.64 11.35
CA SER A 91 -25.64 1.30 10.84
C SER A 91 -24.92 0.31 11.76
N PRO A 92 -25.36 -0.97 11.79
CA PRO A 92 -24.71 -2.01 12.58
C PRO A 92 -23.27 -2.25 12.14
N ILE A 93 -22.43 -2.74 13.07
CA ILE A 93 -21.05 -3.11 12.78
C ILE A 93 -21.02 -4.27 11.79
N GLN A 94 -20.26 -4.10 10.72
CA GLN A 94 -19.98 -5.11 9.71
C GLN A 94 -18.50 -5.48 9.77
N THR A 95 -18.16 -6.71 9.42
CA THR A 95 -16.76 -7.19 9.37
C THR A 95 -16.41 -7.68 7.97
N TYR A 96 -15.14 -7.52 7.60
CA TYR A 96 -14.59 -8.06 6.36
C TYR A 96 -13.15 -8.55 6.55
N SER A 97 -12.77 -9.55 5.76
CA SER A 97 -11.44 -10.16 5.80
C SER A 97 -10.56 -9.56 4.71
N ILE A 98 -9.34 -9.18 5.08
CA ILE A 98 -8.32 -8.67 4.16
C ILE A 98 -7.08 -9.56 4.29
N ARG A 99 -6.42 -9.84 3.16
CA ARG A 99 -5.10 -10.49 3.17
C ARG A 99 -4.07 -9.52 3.74
N GLU A 100 -3.15 -10.00 4.56
CA GLU A 100 -1.99 -9.21 5.06
C GLU A 100 -1.23 -8.53 3.91
N ASP A 101 -1.17 -9.21 2.76
CA ASP A 101 -0.49 -8.74 1.54
C ASP A 101 -1.23 -7.62 0.80
N SER A 102 -2.35 -7.10 1.31
CA SER A 102 -2.94 -5.90 0.74
C SER A 102 -1.97 -4.75 0.94
N VAL A 103 -1.28 -4.38 -0.12
CA VAL A 103 -0.30 -3.29 -0.14
C VAL A 103 -0.94 -2.06 0.51
N PRO A 104 -0.48 -1.63 1.71
CA PRO A 104 -1.17 -0.63 2.53
C PRO A 104 -1.38 0.72 1.83
N TRP A 105 -0.61 0.93 0.78
CA TRP A 105 -0.55 2.15 0.00
C TRP A 105 -1.48 2.22 -1.20
N TYR A 106 -2.16 1.12 -1.56
CA TYR A 106 -3.10 1.11 -2.68
C TYR A 106 -4.54 1.14 -2.16
N ASP A 107 -4.92 2.29 -1.62
CA ASP A 107 -6.25 2.53 -1.09
C ASP A 107 -7.24 3.02 -2.16
N PHE A 108 -8.47 3.30 -1.72
CA PHE A 108 -9.53 3.80 -2.58
C PHE A 108 -9.21 5.18 -3.18
N GLU A 109 -8.45 6.01 -2.48
CA GLU A 109 -8.08 7.35 -2.91
C GLU A 109 -7.09 7.29 -4.09
N VAL A 110 -6.05 6.47 -3.98
CA VAL A 110 -5.08 6.22 -5.06
C VAL A 110 -5.74 5.64 -6.29
N LYS A 111 -6.66 4.71 -6.08
CA LYS A 111 -7.43 4.09 -7.16
C LYS A 111 -8.29 5.12 -7.90
N ASN A 112 -8.94 6.04 -7.18
CA ASN A 112 -9.75 7.10 -7.77
C ASN A 112 -8.90 8.13 -8.50
N LYS A 113 -7.79 8.59 -7.91
CA LYS A 113 -6.85 9.53 -8.55
C LYS A 113 -6.24 8.93 -9.82
N SER A 114 -5.86 7.64 -9.80
CA SER A 114 -5.41 6.92 -11.01
C SER A 114 -6.49 6.86 -12.09
N LYS A 115 -7.74 6.58 -11.70
CA LYS A 115 -8.88 6.55 -12.64
C LYS A 115 -9.14 7.92 -13.26
N GLN A 116 -9.08 9.01 -12.48
CA GLN A 116 -9.25 10.38 -12.97
C GLN A 116 -8.18 10.75 -14.00
N ARG A 117 -6.92 10.41 -13.71
CA ARG A 117 -5.80 10.57 -14.65
C ARG A 117 -6.06 9.82 -15.96
N ASP A 118 -6.46 8.56 -15.89
CA ASP A 118 -6.65 7.71 -17.08
C ASP A 118 -7.82 8.21 -17.94
N VAL A 119 -8.90 8.68 -17.31
CA VAL A 119 -10.01 9.34 -18.02
C VAL A 119 -9.53 10.61 -18.71
N ALA A 120 -8.78 11.47 -18.02
CA ALA A 120 -8.24 12.70 -18.62
C ALA A 120 -7.27 12.43 -19.77
N HIS A 121 -6.48 11.35 -19.69
CA HIS A 121 -5.60 10.91 -20.77
C HIS A 121 -6.41 10.48 -22.00
N GLN A 122 -7.48 9.70 -21.81
CA GLN A 122 -8.37 9.31 -22.90
C GLN A 122 -9.06 10.53 -23.54
N SER A 123 -9.52 11.49 -22.73
CA SER A 123 -10.08 12.74 -23.24
C SER A 123 -9.08 13.56 -24.06
N PHE A 124 -7.81 13.59 -23.67
CA PHE A 124 -6.74 14.23 -24.45
C PHE A 124 -6.45 13.49 -25.75
N ILE A 125 -6.39 12.15 -25.74
CA ILE A 125 -6.19 11.35 -26.96
C ILE A 125 -7.33 11.59 -27.96
N ASN A 126 -8.57 11.63 -27.47
CA ASN A 126 -9.76 11.82 -28.29
C ASN A 126 -9.87 13.26 -28.84
N ASN A 127 -9.41 14.26 -28.10
CA ASN A 127 -9.42 15.66 -28.51
C ASN A 127 -8.15 16.37 -28.01
N ARG A 128 -7.14 16.41 -28.89
CA ARG A 128 -5.81 16.97 -28.60
C ARG A 128 -5.84 18.50 -28.63
N ASN A 129 -6.17 19.10 -27.49
CA ASN A 129 -6.11 20.54 -27.27
C ASN A 129 -5.35 20.89 -25.98
N GLU A 130 -4.94 22.16 -25.88
CA GLU A 130 -4.15 22.71 -24.76
C GLU A 130 -4.84 22.50 -23.41
N VAL A 131 -6.17 22.65 -23.38
CA VAL A 131 -6.98 22.55 -22.16
C VAL A 131 -6.99 21.12 -21.63
N ASN A 132 -7.26 20.14 -22.48
CA ASN A 132 -7.26 18.71 -22.14
C ASN A 132 -5.86 18.24 -21.74
N TRP A 133 -4.83 18.76 -22.37
CA TRP A 133 -3.45 18.48 -21.98
C TRP A 133 -3.12 19.06 -20.59
N GLN A 134 -3.54 20.29 -20.30
CA GLN A 134 -3.34 20.90 -18.99
C GLN A 134 -4.09 20.15 -17.87
N ILE A 135 -5.32 19.68 -18.16
CA ILE A 135 -6.10 18.84 -17.24
C ILE A 135 -5.40 17.50 -16.97
N TYR A 136 -4.95 16.81 -18.03
CA TYR A 136 -4.19 15.57 -17.88
C TYR A 136 -2.88 15.79 -17.10
N ARG A 137 -2.14 16.87 -17.39
CA ARG A 137 -0.91 17.24 -16.71
C ARG A 137 -1.14 17.48 -15.21
N ASN A 138 -2.21 18.19 -14.84
CA ASN A 138 -2.56 18.44 -13.45
C ASN A 138 -2.86 17.12 -12.71
N TYR A 139 -3.73 16.26 -13.24
CA TYR A 139 -4.00 14.95 -12.63
C TYR A 139 -2.77 14.03 -12.60
N ARG A 140 -1.90 14.09 -13.61
CA ARG A 140 -0.63 13.36 -13.62
C ARG A 140 0.29 13.84 -12.50
N ASN A 141 0.35 15.14 -12.24
CA ASN A 141 1.16 15.74 -11.19
C ASN A 141 0.55 15.53 -9.78
N GLU A 142 -0.76 15.53 -9.63
CA GLU A 142 -1.41 15.10 -8.38
C GLU A 142 -1.16 13.62 -8.07
N VAL A 143 -0.99 12.80 -9.12
CA VAL A 143 -0.55 11.41 -9.04
C VAL A 143 0.98 11.30 -8.97
N GLN A 144 1.77 12.40 -9.03
CA GLN A 144 3.21 12.38 -8.72
C GLN A 144 3.41 12.25 -7.20
N LEU A 145 2.94 11.16 -6.62
CA LEU A 145 3.76 10.00 -6.25
C LEU A 145 4.83 10.33 -5.20
N LEU A 146 5.70 11.35 -5.28
CA LEU A 146 6.81 11.45 -4.31
C LEU A 146 6.43 11.88 -2.90
N GLU A 147 5.51 12.84 -2.74
CA GLU A 147 4.97 13.17 -1.41
C GLU A 147 4.08 12.05 -0.91
N TYR A 148 3.17 11.55 -1.77
CA TYR A 148 2.33 10.40 -1.45
C TYR A 148 3.13 9.14 -1.07
N LEU A 149 4.21 8.83 -1.77
CA LEU A 149 5.06 7.67 -1.53
C LEU A 149 5.91 7.80 -0.26
N ASN A 150 6.28 9.03 0.13
CA ASN A 150 6.98 9.30 1.38
C ASN A 150 6.00 9.31 2.57
N ASP A 151 4.83 9.92 2.41
CA ASP A 151 3.82 10.02 3.47
C ASP A 151 3.14 8.68 3.77
N ASN A 152 3.18 7.74 2.81
CA ASN A 152 2.56 6.42 2.94
C ASN A 152 3.57 5.26 2.92
N ASP A 153 4.87 5.52 3.14
CA ASP A 153 5.94 4.50 3.22
C ASP A 153 6.00 3.53 2.02
N ILE A 154 5.58 3.97 0.85
CA ILE A 154 5.48 3.15 -0.37
C ILE A 154 6.84 2.90 -0.99
N LEU A 155 7.71 3.89 -0.89
CA LEU A 155 9.12 3.70 -1.21
C LEU A 155 9.67 2.72 -0.21
N ILE A 156 10.13 1.57 -0.70
CA ILE A 156 10.74 0.53 0.14
C ILE A 156 11.81 1.21 0.99
N ALA A 157 11.92 0.88 2.28
CA ALA A 157 12.80 1.58 3.21
C ALA A 157 14.24 1.79 2.68
N ASN A 158 14.72 0.89 1.82
CA ASN A 158 16.07 0.91 1.22
C ASN A 158 16.13 1.50 -0.20
N GLN A 159 15.01 1.92 -0.79
CA GLN A 159 15.00 2.56 -2.10
C GLN A 159 15.64 3.94 -1.98
N SER A 160 16.74 4.13 -2.70
CA SER A 160 17.49 5.40 -2.70
C SER A 160 17.33 6.19 -4.01
N GLY A 161 16.96 5.52 -5.10
CA GLY A 161 16.58 6.19 -6.35
C GLY A 161 15.24 6.92 -6.20
N PHE A 162 15.13 8.10 -6.81
CA PHE A 162 13.95 8.98 -6.76
C PHE A 162 13.62 9.58 -5.38
N ARG A 163 14.50 9.48 -4.37
CA ARG A 163 14.32 10.13 -3.06
C ARG A 163 15.18 11.39 -2.91
N THR A 164 14.59 12.47 -2.40
CA THR A 164 15.34 13.66 -1.99
C THR A 164 16.22 13.31 -0.78
N LYS A 165 17.49 13.77 -0.76
CA LYS A 165 18.49 13.49 0.29
C LYS A 165 19.02 12.04 0.41
N HIS A 166 18.66 11.14 -0.51
CA HIS A 166 19.27 9.82 -0.60
C HIS A 166 20.20 9.77 -1.82
N SER A 167 21.49 9.49 -1.60
CA SER A 167 22.49 9.34 -2.66
C SER A 167 22.82 7.87 -2.88
N CYS A 168 23.53 7.58 -3.98
CA CYS A 168 24.07 6.24 -4.23
C CYS A 168 25.02 5.78 -3.09
N GLU A 169 25.79 6.72 -2.54
CA GLU A 169 26.72 6.51 -1.42
C GLU A 169 25.98 6.03 -0.16
N THR A 170 24.91 6.72 0.24
CA THR A 170 24.15 6.37 1.45
C THR A 170 23.39 5.06 1.28
N ALA A 171 22.91 4.76 0.08
CA ALA A 171 22.30 3.48 -0.27
C ALA A 171 23.26 2.30 -0.07
N LEU A 172 24.49 2.43 -0.56
CA LEU A 172 25.53 1.42 -0.44
C LEU A 172 25.92 1.19 1.03
N GLN A 173 26.14 2.27 1.78
CA GLN A 173 26.47 2.20 3.22
C GLN A 173 25.37 1.51 4.04
N LEU A 174 24.11 1.86 3.80
CA LEU A 174 22.95 1.22 4.45
C LEU A 174 22.87 -0.28 4.12
N THR A 175 23.06 -0.64 2.86
CA THR A 175 23.00 -2.03 2.39
C THR A 175 24.08 -2.88 3.05
N ILE A 176 25.33 -2.40 3.05
CA ILE A 176 26.47 -3.08 3.69
C ILE A 176 26.22 -3.24 5.20
N SER A 177 25.72 -2.19 5.86
CA SER A 177 25.42 -2.24 7.30
C SER A 177 24.34 -3.27 7.64
N LYS A 178 23.29 -3.37 6.81
CA LYS A 178 22.24 -4.38 6.96
C LYS A 178 22.77 -5.79 6.78
N TRP A 179 23.61 -6.02 5.76
CA TRP A 179 24.23 -7.33 5.53
C TRP A 179 25.15 -7.73 6.68
N LYS A 180 26.00 -6.82 7.17
CA LYS A 180 26.86 -7.10 8.34
C LYS A 180 26.05 -7.51 9.56
N LYS A 181 24.99 -6.76 9.89
CA LYS A 181 24.12 -7.10 11.02
C LYS A 181 23.37 -8.43 10.85
N ALA A 182 22.95 -8.75 9.62
CA ALA A 182 22.30 -10.02 9.32
C ALA A 182 23.29 -11.19 9.48
N MET A 183 24.52 -11.03 8.97
CA MET A 183 25.59 -12.02 9.14
C MET A 183 25.98 -12.22 10.61
N ASP A 184 26.11 -11.13 11.40
CA ASP A 184 26.43 -11.20 12.83
C ASP A 184 25.37 -11.98 13.64
N ARG A 185 24.12 -12.00 13.16
CA ARG A 185 23.01 -12.76 13.78
C ARG A 185 22.86 -14.18 13.25
N GLY A 186 23.62 -14.57 12.23
CA GLY A 186 23.49 -15.85 11.54
C GLY A 186 22.31 -15.94 10.56
N ASP A 187 21.75 -14.79 10.13
CA ASP A 187 20.65 -14.75 9.17
C ASP A 187 21.14 -15.08 7.74
N TYR A 188 20.27 -15.70 6.94
CA TYR A 188 20.51 -15.92 5.50
C TYR A 188 20.46 -14.60 4.73
N THR A 189 21.57 -14.25 4.08
CA THR A 189 21.66 -13.05 3.24
C THR A 189 21.93 -13.45 1.80
N ILE A 190 21.06 -13.00 0.89
CA ILE A 190 21.20 -13.20 -0.56
C ILE A 190 21.11 -11.84 -1.23
N ALA A 191 22.07 -11.54 -2.10
CA ALA A 191 22.09 -10.34 -2.92
C ALA A 191 22.03 -10.72 -4.40
N VAL A 192 21.04 -10.18 -5.11
CA VAL A 192 20.85 -10.37 -6.56
C VAL A 192 21.08 -9.04 -7.25
N PHE A 193 22.06 -9.00 -8.15
CA PHE A 193 22.37 -7.83 -8.98
C PHE A 193 21.88 -8.08 -10.39
N LEU A 194 20.93 -7.25 -10.82
CA LEU A 194 20.34 -7.29 -12.16
C LEU A 194 20.93 -6.17 -13.00
N ASP A 195 21.47 -6.50 -14.17
CA ASP A 195 21.87 -5.51 -15.15
C ASP A 195 20.67 -5.16 -16.04
N LEU A 196 19.95 -4.12 -15.63
CA LEU A 196 18.77 -3.66 -16.35
C LEU A 196 19.11 -2.85 -17.61
N LYS A 197 20.39 -2.49 -17.85
CA LYS A 197 20.75 -1.64 -18.99
C LYS A 197 20.46 -2.31 -20.33
N ARG A 198 20.62 -3.64 -20.42
CA ARG A 198 20.30 -4.43 -21.62
C ARG A 198 18.82 -4.71 -21.82
N ALA A 199 18.06 -4.83 -20.74
CA ALA A 199 16.62 -5.11 -20.79
C ALA A 199 15.80 -4.04 -21.53
N PHE A 200 16.34 -2.82 -21.66
CA PHE A 200 15.71 -1.70 -22.38
C PHE A 200 16.31 -1.43 -23.76
N GLU A 201 17.36 -2.14 -24.19
CA GLU A 201 17.94 -2.00 -25.55
C GLU A 201 17.04 -2.62 -26.63
N MET A 202 16.05 -3.45 -26.27
CA MET A 202 15.13 -4.10 -27.21
C MET A 202 13.76 -3.41 -27.35
N ILE A 203 13.59 -2.23 -26.77
CA ILE A 203 12.38 -1.42 -26.94
C ILE A 203 12.70 -0.35 -27.99
N ASP A 204 12.55 -0.72 -29.27
CA ASP A 204 12.41 0.22 -30.40
C ASP A 204 10.94 0.61 -30.61
#